data_AF-A0A4Q5D1Y1-F1
#
_entry.id   AF-A0A4Q5D1Y1-F1
#
_cell.length_a   1.000
_cell.length_b   1.000
_cell.length_c   1.000
_cell.angle_alpha   90.00
_cell.angle_beta   90.00
_cell.angle_gamma   90.00
#
_symmetry.space_group_name_H-M   'P 1'
#
loop_
_entity.id
_entity.type
_entity.pdbx_description
1 polymer ?
#
loop_
_entity_poly.entity_id
_entity_poly.type
_entity_poly.pdbx_seq_one_letter_code
_entity_poly.pdbx_strand_id
1 'polypeptide(L)'
;MTTNDVFLDACKGLVMHCNCNILILNVLGDFRAYIAPEVRLKTRECRYNEVQDAQDITKLILNLGHNFAQGMNEQTLREKAQSVHKESFKFGTDDFMWFTKVDLNR
;
A
#
# COMPACT_ATOMS: atom_id res chain seq x y z
N MET A 1 21.56 1.00 1.38
CA MET A 1 20.10 1.22 1.21
C MET A 1 19.54 1.53 2.57
N THR A 2 18.75 2.60 2.69
CA THR A 2 18.05 2.88 3.94
C THR A 2 16.91 1.84 4.11
N THR A 3 16.49 1.56 5.35
CA THR A 3 15.36 0.64 5.63
C THR A 3 14.11 1.01 4.85
N ASN A 4 13.93 2.31 4.61
CA ASN A 4 12.85 2.91 3.84
C ASN A 4 12.92 2.52 2.36
N ASP A 5 14.11 2.51 1.74
CA ASP A 5 14.26 2.10 0.34
C ASP A 5 13.86 0.64 0.12
N VAL A 6 14.24 -0.23 1.07
CA VAL A 6 13.91 -1.67 1.04
C VAL A 6 12.39 -1.87 1.18
N PHE A 7 11.75 -1.11 2.06
CA PHE A 7 10.30 -1.14 2.24
C PHE A 7 9.56 -0.72 0.96
N LEU A 8 10.02 0.35 0.32
CA LEU A 8 9.43 0.83 -0.94
C LEU A 8 9.64 -0.17 -2.09
N ASP A 9 10.80 -0.81 -2.18
CA ASP A 9 11.07 -1.84 -3.18
C ASP A 9 10.16 -3.06 -3.01
N ALA A 10 9.94 -3.49 -1.76
CA ALA A 10 8.99 -4.57 -1.45
C ALA A 10 7.55 -4.19 -1.84
N CYS A 11 7.12 -2.95 -1.58
CA CYS A 11 5.80 -2.46 -2.00
C CYS A 11 5.66 -2.48 -3.54
N LYS A 12 6.70 -2.05 -4.28
CA LYS A 12 6.69 -2.08 -5.75
C LYS A 12 6.58 -3.51 -6.28
N GLY A 13 7.39 -4.44 -5.74
CA GLY A 13 7.31 -5.85 -6.11
C GLY A 13 5.92 -6.42 -5.88
N LEU A 14 5.31 -6.09 -4.73
CA LEU A 14 3.97 -6.54 -4.39
C LEU A 14 2.91 -6.05 -5.40
N VAL A 15 2.91 -4.76 -5.74
CA VAL A 15 1.98 -4.18 -6.73
C VAL A 15 2.13 -4.84 -8.10
N MET A 16 3.37 -5.08 -8.54
CA MET A 16 3.67 -5.68 -9.85
C MET A 16 3.21 -7.15 -9.94
N HIS A 17 3.42 -7.94 -8.89
CA HIS A 17 3.14 -9.38 -8.89
C HIS A 17 1.70 -9.74 -8.47
N CYS A 18 1.06 -8.92 -7.62
CA CYS A 18 -0.25 -9.24 -7.05
C CYS A 18 -1.40 -8.39 -7.60
N ASN A 19 -1.15 -7.52 -8.59
CA ASN A 19 -2.16 -6.67 -9.21
C ASN A 19 -3.02 -5.89 -8.18
N CYS A 20 -2.38 -5.34 -7.17
CA CYS A 20 -3.03 -4.60 -6.09
C CYS A 20 -2.58 -3.14 -6.07
N ASN A 21 -3.40 -2.27 -5.48
CA ASN A 21 -3.02 -0.87 -5.25
C ASN A 21 -2.62 -0.68 -3.79
N ILE A 22 -1.53 0.07 -3.57
CA ILE A 22 -0.99 0.31 -2.23
C ILE A 22 -0.87 1.80 -1.98
N LEU A 23 -1.47 2.26 -0.89
CA LEU A 23 -1.27 3.58 -0.30
C LEU A 23 -0.16 3.50 0.74
N ILE A 24 0.86 4.34 0.59
CA ILE A 24 1.95 4.47 1.56
C ILE A 24 1.83 5.85 2.19
N LEU A 25 1.69 5.89 3.51
CA LEU A 25 1.65 7.12 4.30
C LEU A 25 2.94 7.26 5.09
N ASN A 26 3.54 8.45 5.07
CA ASN A 26 4.57 8.80 6.02
C ASN A 26 3.92 9.30 7.32
N VAL A 27 4.09 8.53 8.40
CA VAL A 27 3.58 8.87 9.73
C VAL A 27 4.77 9.08 10.66
N LEU A 28 5.09 10.35 10.93
CA LEU A 28 6.18 10.74 11.84
C LEU A 28 7.56 10.16 11.47
N GLY A 29 7.82 9.93 10.17
CA GLY A 29 9.07 9.37 9.67
C GLY A 29 9.02 7.87 9.36
N ASP A 30 7.95 7.19 9.78
CA ASP A 30 7.73 5.77 9.51
C ASP A 30 6.73 5.57 8.37
N PHE A 31 7.07 4.69 7.43
CA PHE A 31 6.15 4.32 6.36
C PHE A 31 5.13 3.29 6.83
N ARG A 32 3.85 3.60 6.58
CA ARG A 32 2.73 2.66 6.70
C ARG A 32 2.16 2.36 5.34
N ALA A 33 1.96 1.09 5.05
CA ALA A 33 1.43 0.63 3.77
C ALA A 33 0.04 0.01 3.95
N TYR A 34 -0.88 0.42 3.09
CA TYR A 34 -2.27 0.00 3.09
C TYR A 34 -2.66 -0.50 1.72
N ILE A 35 -3.25 -1.69 1.64
CA ILE A 35 -3.96 -2.11 0.42
C ILE A 35 -5.29 -1.39 0.41
N ALA A 36 -5.58 -0.66 -0.66
CA ALA A 36 -6.86 0.02 -0.81
C ALA A 36 -7.34 -0.08 -2.27
N PRO A 37 -8.66 -0.06 -2.51
CA PRO A 37 -9.19 0.00 -3.87
C PRO A 37 -8.90 1.36 -4.53
N GLU A 38 -9.17 2.46 -3.82
CA GLU A 38 -9.03 3.83 -4.31
C GLU A 38 -8.58 4.80 -3.22
N VAL A 39 -7.97 5.91 -3.64
CA VAL A 39 -7.66 7.05 -2.78
C VAL A 39 -8.37 8.27 -3.36
N ARG A 40 -9.23 8.91 -2.56
CA ARG A 40 -9.91 10.14 -2.94
C ARG A 40 -9.14 11.33 -2.40
N LEU A 41 -8.65 12.16 -3.30
CA LEU A 41 -7.86 13.32 -2.94
C LEU A 41 -8.73 14.45 -2.40
N LYS A 42 -8.14 15.26 -1.52
CA LYS A 42 -8.79 16.46 -1.00
C LYS A 42 -9.18 17.39 -2.14
N THR A 43 -10.40 17.90 -2.07
CA THR A 43 -10.95 18.89 -2.97
C THR A 43 -11.27 20.17 -2.21
N ARG A 44 -11.78 21.19 -2.90
CA ARG A 44 -12.26 22.41 -2.23
C ARG A 44 -13.37 22.12 -1.22
N GLU A 45 -14.21 21.14 -1.51
CA GLU A 45 -15.37 20.73 -0.71
C GLU A 45 -15.00 19.70 0.37
N CYS A 46 -14.06 18.79 0.06
CA CYS A 46 -13.53 17.83 1.03
C CYS A 46 -12.07 18.15 1.37
N ARG A 47 -11.83 18.72 2.57
CA ARG A 47 -10.50 19.22 2.98
C ARG A 47 -9.49 18.12 3.35
N TYR A 48 -9.87 16.85 3.27
CA TYR A 48 -9.03 15.72 3.64
C TYR A 48 -8.96 14.72 2.49
N ASN A 49 -7.83 14.01 2.40
CA ASN A 49 -7.75 12.82 1.58
C ASN A 49 -8.51 11.69 2.29
N GLU A 50 -9.14 10.81 1.53
CA GLU A 50 -9.95 9.72 2.05
C GLU A 50 -9.56 8.40 1.40
N VAL A 51 -9.63 7.34 2.20
CA VAL A 51 -9.51 5.97 1.72
C VAL A 51 -10.67 5.17 2.29
N GLN A 52 -11.20 4.24 1.49
CA GLN A 52 -12.24 3.30 1.91
C GLN A 52 -11.69 1.88 1.84
N ASP A 53 -12.15 1.03 2.76
CA ASP A 53 -11.80 -0.40 2.80
C ASP A 53 -10.29 -0.69 2.79
N ALA A 54 -9.49 0.19 3.39
CA ALA A 54 -8.04 0.04 3.44
C ALA A 54 -7.64 -1.04 4.46
N GLN A 55 -6.64 -1.86 4.11
CA GLN A 55 -6.12 -2.92 4.96
C GLN A 55 -4.63 -2.65 5.25
N ASP A 56 -4.28 -2.51 6.53
CA ASP A 56 -2.88 -2.28 6.94
C ASP A 56 -2.03 -3.53 6.73
N ILE A 57 -1.10 -3.44 5.79
CA ILE A 57 -0.15 -4.50 5.45
C ILE A 57 1.28 -4.18 5.89
N THR A 58 1.49 -3.14 6.69
CA THR A 58 2.80 -2.69 7.14
C THR A 58 3.57 -3.83 7.81
N LYS A 59 2.91 -4.54 8.75
CA LYS A 59 3.50 -5.71 9.42
C LYS A 59 3.79 -6.87 8.47
N LEU A 60 2.95 -7.06 7.45
CA LEU A 60 3.19 -8.09 6.44
C LEU A 60 4.47 -7.77 5.67
N ILE A 61 4.62 -6.55 5.16
CA ILE A 61 5.82 -6.13 4.42
C ILE A 61 7.08 -6.24 5.30
N LEU A 62 7.02 -5.76 6.55
CA LEU A 62 8.16 -5.82 7.48
C LEU A 62 8.57 -7.26 7.83
N ASN A 63 7.62 -8.16 8.05
CA ASN A 63 7.90 -9.55 8.39
C ASN A 63 8.42 -10.38 7.21
N LEU A 64 8.13 -9.97 5.97
CA LEU A 64 8.35 -10.80 4.79
C LEU A 64 9.68 -10.48 4.06
N GLY A 65 10.30 -9.33 4.32
CA GLY A 65 11.67 -9.00 3.87
C GLY A 65 11.92 -9.11 2.35
N HIS A 66 13.20 -9.23 1.95
CA HIS A 66 13.62 -9.34 0.54
C HIS A 66 13.10 -10.59 -0.21
N ASN A 67 12.63 -11.62 0.51
CA ASN A 67 12.20 -12.90 -0.09
C ASN A 67 10.81 -12.83 -0.76
N PHE A 68 10.16 -11.66 -0.72
CA PHE A 68 8.79 -11.45 -1.16
C PHE A 68 8.61 -11.60 -2.69
N ALA A 69 9.58 -11.13 -3.49
CA ALA A 69 9.45 -11.08 -4.94
C ALA A 69 9.46 -12.46 -5.62
N GLN A 70 9.87 -13.53 -4.94
CA GLN A 70 10.05 -14.84 -5.58
C GLN A 70 8.93 -15.87 -5.33
N GLY A 71 7.80 -15.47 -4.74
CA GLY A 71 6.70 -16.41 -4.54
C GLY A 71 5.35 -15.83 -4.12
N MET A 72 5.24 -14.51 -3.96
CA MET A 72 3.98 -13.87 -3.63
C MET A 72 3.14 -13.67 -4.89
N ASN A 73 2.05 -14.43 -4.99
CA ASN A 73 1.00 -14.21 -5.99
C ASN A 73 -0.20 -13.52 -5.34
N GLU A 74 -1.11 -13.03 -6.18
CA GLU A 74 -2.33 -12.34 -5.75
C GLU A 74 -3.14 -13.15 -4.73
N GLN A 75 -3.22 -14.47 -4.92
CA GLN A 75 -3.97 -15.35 -4.05
C GLN A 75 -3.39 -15.44 -2.63
N THR A 76 -2.07 -15.63 -2.50
CA THR A 76 -1.39 -15.68 -1.20
C THR A 76 -1.50 -14.34 -0.47
N LEU A 77 -1.42 -13.22 -1.20
CA LEU A 77 -1.65 -11.91 -0.60
C LEU A 77 -3.07 -11.81 -0.05
N ARG A 78 -4.07 -12.21 -0.85
CA ARG A 78 -5.48 -12.16 -0.47
C ARG A 78 -5.77 -13.03 0.75
N GLU A 79 -5.20 -14.23 0.83
CA GLU A 79 -5.34 -15.12 1.99
C GLU A 79 -4.74 -14.51 3.27
N LYS A 80 -3.56 -13.88 3.17
CA LYS A 80 -2.93 -13.21 4.32
C LYS A 80 -3.69 -11.95 4.74
N ALA A 81 -4.11 -11.15 3.76
CA ALA A 81 -4.84 -9.91 3.96
C ALA A 81 -6.30 -10.14 4.41
N GLN A 82 -6.89 -11.33 4.19
CA GLN A 82 -8.24 -11.65 4.67
C GLN A 82 -8.39 -11.50 6.19
N SER A 83 -7.31 -11.75 6.94
CA SER A 83 -7.29 -11.60 8.40
C SER A 83 -7.17 -10.14 8.86
N VAL A 84 -6.83 -9.22 7.95
CA VAL A 84 -6.63 -7.80 8.25
C VAL A 84 -7.97 -7.07 8.16
N HIS A 85 -8.32 -6.35 9.21
CA HIS A 85 -9.54 -5.53 9.25
C HIS A 85 -9.50 -4.43 8.19
N LYS A 86 -10.66 -4.18 7.56
CA LYS A 86 -10.84 -3.10 6.59
C LYS A 86 -11.25 -1.82 7.30
N GLU A 87 -10.48 -0.76 7.09
CA GLU A 87 -10.68 0.52 7.73
C GLU A 87 -10.87 1.61 6.68
N SER A 88 -11.88 2.45 6.90
CA SER A 88 -12.08 3.66 6.13
C SER A 88 -11.64 4.85 6.98
N PHE A 89 -10.74 5.68 6.46
CA PHE A 89 -10.21 6.80 7.23
C PHE A 89 -9.90 8.01 6.35
N LYS A 90 -9.79 9.16 7.01
CA LYS A 90 -9.34 10.41 6.40
C LYS A 90 -7.92 10.72 6.86
N PHE A 91 -7.12 11.28 5.97
CA PHE A 91 -5.77 11.74 6.29
C PHE A 91 -5.51 13.13 5.69
N GLY A 92 -4.84 13.98 6.46
CA GLY A 92 -4.53 15.35 6.07
C GLY A 92 -3.12 15.55 5.51
N THR A 93 -2.29 14.51 5.55
CA THR A 93 -0.92 14.59 5.03
C THR A 93 -0.91 14.59 3.51
N ASP A 94 -0.03 15.42 2.94
CA ASP A 94 0.31 15.43 1.52
C ASP A 94 1.54 14.57 1.21
N ASP A 95 2.24 14.11 2.25
CA ASP A 95 3.36 13.17 2.13
C ASP A 95 2.83 11.73 2.11
N PHE A 96 2.33 11.34 0.93
CA PHE A 96 1.88 9.99 0.64
C PHE A 96 2.30 9.56 -0.76
N MET A 97 2.37 8.25 -0.96
CA MET A 97 2.59 7.63 -2.27
C MET A 97 1.45 6.67 -2.57
N TRP A 98 0.99 6.69 -3.82
CA TRP A 98 -0.02 5.78 -4.33
C TRP A 98 0.59 4.93 -5.43
N PHE A 99 0.78 3.64 -5.17
CA PHE A 99 1.32 2.70 -6.14
C PHE A 99 0.19 1.92 -6.78
N THR A 100 0.14 1.97 -8.10
CA THR A 100 -0.78 1.20 -8.92
C THR A 100 0.01 0.42 -9.97
N LYS A 101 -0.53 -0.72 -10.38
CA LYS A 101 0.00 -1.43 -11.54
C LYS A 101 -0.48 -0.70 -12.79
N VAL A 102 0.44 -0.31 -13.65
CA VAL A 102 0.13 0.26 -14.97
C VAL A 102 0.61 -0.72 -16.02
N ASP A 103 -0.33 -1.40 -16.66
CA ASP A 103 -0.04 -2.17 -17.87
C ASP A 103 -0.07 -1.20 -19.05
N LEU A 104 1.12 -0.83 -19.54
CA LEU A 104 1.23 -0.12 -20.82
C LEU A 104 0.86 -1.11 -21.93
N ASN A 105 -0.37 -1.01 -22.44
CA ASN A 105 -0.76 -1.69 -23.67
C ASN A 105 0.28 -1.35 -24.75
N ARG A 106 1.08 -2.34 -25.15
CA ARG A 106 1.99 -2.26 -26.29
C ARG A 106 1.26 -2.58 -27.58
#